data_AF-U1PDK2-F1
#
_entry.id   AF-U1PDK2-F1
#
_cell.length_a   1.000
_cell.length_b   1.000
_cell.length_c   1.000
_cell.angle_alpha   90.00
_cell.angle_beta   90.00
_cell.angle_gamma   90.00
#
_symmetry.space_group_name_H-M   'P 1'
#
loop_
_entity.id
_entity.type
_entity.pdbx_description
1 polymer ?
#
loop_
_entity_poly.entity_id
_entity_poly.type
_entity_poly.pdbx_seq_one_letter_code
_entity_poly.pdbx_strand_id
1 'polypeptide(L)' 'MSEEEIEALREEMDEQREDIREALAEDLGGEPEDYDAEEYLNDRAGEPVADGGE' A
#
# COMPACT_ATOMS: atom_id res chain seq x y z
N MET A 1 -20.70 -3.23 -12.12
CA MET A 1 -19.97 -2.20 -11.39
C MET A 1 -20.19 -0.89 -12.09
N SER A 2 -20.96 0.00 -11.47
CA SER A 2 -21.06 1.42 -11.82
C SER A 2 -19.82 2.17 -11.32
N GLU A 3 -19.68 3.42 -11.76
CA GLU A 3 -18.64 4.31 -11.23
C GLU A 3 -18.80 4.52 -9.71
N GLU A 4 -20.05 4.69 -9.24
CA GLU A 4 -20.35 4.85 -7.81
C GLU A 4 -19.93 3.61 -6.99
N GLU A 5 -20.15 2.40 -7.54
CA GLU A 5 -19.71 1.16 -6.89
C GLU A 5 -18.17 1.04 -6.86
N ILE A 6 -17.47 1.62 -7.84
CA ILE A 6 -16.00 1.63 -7.90
C ILE A 6 -15.44 2.66 -6.91
N GLU A 7 -16.06 3.83 -6.79
CA GLU A 7 -15.66 4.87 -5.83
C GLU A 7 -15.83 4.39 -4.39
N ALA A 8 -16.98 3.79 -4.06
CA ALA A 8 -17.20 3.20 -2.74
C ALA A 8 -16.18 2.09 -2.41
N LEU A 9 -15.83 1.26 -3.40
CA LEU A 9 -14.81 0.23 -3.21
C LEU A 9 -13.42 0.83 -2.96
N ARG A 10 -13.09 1.95 -3.61
CA ARG A 10 -11.81 2.64 -3.37
C ARG A 10 -11.73 3.20 -1.96
N GLU A 11 -12.80 3.83 -1.48
CA GLU A 11 -12.87 4.34 -0.10
C GLU A 11 -12.70 3.20 0.92
N GLU A 12 -13.38 2.07 0.73
CA GLU A 12 -13.22 0.89 1.60
C GLU A 12 -11.79 0.31 1.56
N MET A 13 -11.13 0.36 0.41
CA MET A 13 -9.74 -0.06 0.27
C MET A 13 -8.77 0.91 0.97
N ASP A 14 -9.07 2.21 0.96
CA ASP A 14 -8.26 3.22 1.63
C ASP A 14 -8.36 3.09 3.15
N GLU A 15 -9.55 2.87 3.70
CA GLU A 15 -9.75 2.55 5.13
C GLU A 15 -8.96 1.29 5.54
N GLN A 16 -9.06 0.22 4.74
CA GLN A 16 -8.30 -1.02 5.00
C GLN A 16 -6.78 -0.80 4.95
N ARG A 17 -6.29 0.11 4.10
CA ARG A 17 -4.85 0.42 4.04
C ARG A 17 -4.38 1.08 5.32
N GLU A 18 -5.17 1.98 5.91
CA GLU A 18 -4.86 2.61 7.19
C GLU A 18 -4.75 1.56 8.31
N ASP A 19 -5.77 0.70 8.45
CA ASP A 19 -5.80 -0.37 9.45
C ASP A 19 -4.59 -1.32 9.30
N ILE A 20 -4.23 -1.68 8.07
CA ILE A 20 -3.08 -2.55 7.79
C ILE A 20 -1.77 -1.88 8.22
N ARG A 21 -1.59 -0.59 7.91
CA ARG A 21 -0.38 0.15 8.29
C ARG A 21 -0.23 0.26 9.79
N GLU A 22 -1.33 0.54 10.50
CA GLU A 22 -1.34 0.57 11.97
C GLU A 22 -0.96 -0.79 12.57
N ALA A 23 -1.57 -1.88 12.07
CA ALA A 23 -1.26 -3.22 12.53
C ALA A 23 0.21 -3.61 12.26
N LEU A 24 0.74 -3.24 11.09
CA LEU A 24 2.16 -3.48 10.76
C LEU A 24 3.10 -2.70 11.67
N ALA A 25 2.78 -1.43 11.98
CA ALA A 25 3.58 -0.63 12.92
C ALA A 25 3.53 -1.20 14.35
N GLU A 26 2.38 -1.74 14.78
CA GLU A 26 2.27 -2.44 16.06
C GLU A 26 3.14 -3.73 16.09
N ASP A 27 3.04 -4.56 15.05
CA ASP A 27 3.68 -5.88 15.00
C ASP A 27 5.20 -5.82 14.74
N LEU A 28 5.62 -4.89 13.88
CA LEU A 28 7.00 -4.82 13.37
C LEU A 28 7.78 -3.62 13.94
N GLY A 29 7.09 -2.66 14.57
CA GLY A 29 7.64 -1.39 15.04
C GLY A 29 7.78 -0.36 13.92
N GLY A 30 8.04 0.90 14.29
CA GLY A 30 8.07 2.03 13.34
C GLY A 30 6.79 2.86 13.40
N GLU A 31 6.60 3.71 12.41
CA GLU A 31 5.39 4.52 12.23
C GLU A 31 4.53 3.91 11.10
N PRO A 32 3.18 4.01 11.13
CA PRO A 32 2.32 3.48 10.07
C PRO A 32 2.72 3.95 8.65
N GLU A 33 3.25 5.16 8.54
CA GLU A 33 3.74 5.77 7.30
C GLU A 33 4.93 5.00 6.71
N ASP A 34 5.76 4.34 7.53
CA ASP A 34 6.87 3.49 7.06
C ASP A 34 6.38 2.30 6.22
N TYR A 35 5.10 1.95 6.34
CA TYR A 35 4.43 0.85 5.64
C TYR A 35 3.54 1.32 4.49
N ASP A 36 3.66 2.59 4.06
CA ASP A 36 2.92 3.08 2.89
C ASP A 36 3.47 2.45 1.60
N ALA A 37 2.77 1.41 1.14
CA ALA A 37 3.11 0.72 -0.10
C ALA A 37 3.02 1.62 -1.33
N GLU A 38 2.16 2.65 -1.34
CA GLU A 38 2.06 3.57 -2.47
C GLU A 38 3.30 4.48 -2.55
N GLU A 39 3.73 5.04 -1.43
CA GLU A 39 4.98 5.81 -1.35
C GLU A 39 6.18 4.94 -1.75
N TYR A 40 6.29 3.75 -1.17
CA TYR A 40 7.36 2.80 -1.48
C TYR A 40 7.43 2.44 -2.97
N LEU A 41 6.28 2.20 -3.61
CA LEU A 41 6.23 1.85 -5.03
C LEU A 41 6.51 3.05 -5.94
N ASN A 42 6.06 4.25 -5.55
CA ASN A 42 6.39 5.48 -6.28
C ASN A 42 7.90 5.76 -6.25
N ASP A 43 8.53 5.57 -5.08
CA ASP A 43 9.98 5.68 -4.94
C ASP A 43 10.71 4.64 -5.78
N ARG A 44 10.22 3.40 -5.79
CA ARG A 44 10.80 2.28 -6.53
C ARG A 44 10.52 2.32 -8.04
N ALA A 45 9.57 3.11 -8.52
CA ALA A 45 9.16 3.12 -9.93
C ALA A 45 10.31 3.47 -10.91
N GLY A 46 11.42 4.03 -10.42
CA GLY A 46 12.63 4.29 -11.19
C GLY A 46 13.69 3.17 -11.16
N GLU A 47 13.53 2.14 -10.33
CA GLU A 47 14.52 1.07 -10.18
C GLU A 47 14.32 -0.05 -11.22
N PRO A 48 15.40 -0.49 -11.90
CA PRO A 48 15.32 -1.64 -12.77
C PRO A 48 14.97 -2.88 -11.93
N VAL A 49 13.82 -3.48 -12.23
CA VAL A 49 13.46 -4.79 -11.70
C VAL A 49 14.47 -5.81 -12.20
N ALA A 50 15.26 -6.37 -11.28
CA ALA A 50 16.04 -7.54 -11.57
C ALA A 50 15.07 -8.68 -11.94
N ASP A 51 15.10 -9.09 -13.20
CA ASP A 51 14.77 -10.45 -13.62
C ASP A 51 15.56 -11.36 -12.67
N GLY A 52 14.88 -12.04 -11.75
CA GLY A 52 15.51 -12.93 -10.79
C GLY A 52 16.15 -14.09 -11.53
N GLY A 53 17.36 -13.89 -12.01
CA GLY A 53 18.16 -14.90 -12.71
C GLY A 53 18.44 -16.08 -11.78
N GLU A 54 18.18 -17.28 -12.30
CA GLU A 54 18.34 -18.60 -11.66
C GLU A 54 19.76 -18.88 -11.15
#